data_AF-A0A7W6BSY0-F1
#
_entry.id   AF-A0A7W6BSY0-F1
#
_cell.length_a   1.000
_cell.length_b   1.000
_cell.length_c   1.000
_cell.angle_alpha   90.00
_cell.angle_beta   90.00
_cell.angle_gamma   90.00
#
_symmetry.space_group_name_H-M   'P 1'
#
loop_
_entity.id
_entity.type
_entity.pdbx_description
1 polymer ?
#
loop_
_entity_poly.entity_id
_entity_poly.type
_entity_poly.pdbx_seq_one_letter_code
_entity_poly.pdbx_strand_id
1 'polypeptide(L)'
;MLSPDQNGNGAPAAKAPDDSAPDVIALQALGWIVSEEARARRLLDLTGLDADQLRARAADPALWRAAFEFLAAHEPDLLACADALGLPPERLVQAGREIGREAGR
;
A
#
# COMPACT_ATOMS: atom_id res chain seq x y z
N MET A 1 26.19 40.31 -2.99
CA MET A 1 26.57 39.35 -1.93
C MET A 1 25.33 38.54 -1.62
N LEU A 2 25.45 37.23 -1.73
CA LEU A 2 24.42 36.20 -1.59
C LEU A 2 23.81 36.19 -0.18
N SER A 3 22.48 36.20 -0.07
CA SER A 3 21.72 35.28 0.79
C SER A 3 20.22 35.31 0.45
N PRO A 4 19.59 34.15 0.23
CA PRO A 4 18.17 33.99 -0.08
C PRO A 4 17.34 33.85 1.21
N ASP A 5 16.22 34.58 1.30
CA ASP A 5 15.15 34.23 2.25
C ASP A 5 14.18 33.29 1.53
N GLN A 6 14.37 32.01 1.81
CA GLN A 6 13.51 30.93 1.35
C GLN A 6 12.74 30.44 2.56
N ASN A 7 11.52 30.94 2.73
CA ASN A 7 10.53 30.30 3.59
C ASN A 7 9.09 30.60 3.17
N GLY A 8 8.65 29.95 2.09
CA GLY A 8 7.25 29.80 1.72
C GLY A 8 6.72 28.44 2.19
N ASN A 9 6.16 28.42 3.39
CA ASN A 9 5.46 27.31 4.03
C ASN A 9 4.34 26.70 3.15
N GLY A 10 4.29 25.37 3.07
CA GLY A 10 3.23 24.63 2.37
C GLY A 10 3.23 23.13 2.66
N ALA A 11 3.01 22.77 3.95
CA ALA A 11 2.35 21.55 4.47
C ALA A 11 3.10 20.89 5.65
N PRO A 12 2.59 21.01 6.88
CA PRO A 12 2.89 20.06 7.95
C PRO A 12 1.91 18.87 7.86
N ALA A 13 2.35 17.71 7.39
CA ALA A 13 1.61 16.44 7.51
C ALA A 13 2.59 15.26 7.39
N ALA A 14 2.69 14.30 8.29
CA ALA A 14 2.16 14.11 9.63
C ALA A 14 3.17 13.18 10.30
N LYS A 15 3.35 13.27 11.62
CA LYS A 15 4.05 12.24 12.39
C LYS A 15 3.28 10.94 12.19
N ALA A 16 3.77 10.08 11.30
CA ALA A 16 3.11 8.82 10.98
C ALA A 16 3.01 7.95 12.26
N PRO A 17 1.97 7.13 12.40
CA PRO A 17 2.05 5.95 13.27
C PRO A 17 3.14 5.04 12.69
N ASP A 18 4.37 5.20 13.20
CA ASP A 18 5.56 4.47 12.73
C ASP A 18 5.55 2.98 13.11
N ASP A 19 4.58 2.56 13.94
CA ASP A 19 4.53 1.24 14.58
C ASP A 19 3.58 0.23 13.90
N SER A 20 2.80 0.64 12.89
CA SER A 20 1.88 -0.29 12.22
C SER A 20 2.67 -1.38 11.50
N ALA A 21 2.48 -2.63 11.93
CA ALA A 21 3.11 -3.80 11.33
C ALA A 21 2.82 -3.88 9.81
N PRO A 22 3.78 -4.36 9.00
CA PRO A 22 3.65 -4.36 7.54
C PRO A 22 2.48 -5.24 7.06
N ASP A 23 2.20 -6.34 7.75
CA ASP A 23 1.03 -7.20 7.59
C ASP A 23 -0.30 -6.45 7.81
N VAL A 24 -0.41 -5.62 8.86
CA VAL A 24 -1.59 -4.78 9.10
C VAL A 24 -1.79 -3.76 7.97
N ILE A 25 -0.70 -3.15 7.47
CA ILE A 25 -0.76 -2.23 6.33
C ILE A 25 -1.23 -2.96 5.08
N ALA A 26 -0.72 -4.17 4.82
CA ALA A 26 -1.11 -4.99 3.68
C ALA A 26 -2.60 -5.37 3.72
N LEU A 27 -3.11 -5.75 4.88
CA LEU A 27 -4.52 -6.10 5.07
C LEU A 27 -5.44 -4.90 4.85
N GLN A 28 -5.04 -3.71 5.31
CA GLN A 28 -5.79 -2.48 5.06
C GLN A 28 -5.80 -2.11 3.56
N ALA A 29 -4.64 -2.21 2.90
CA ALA A 29 -4.53 -1.97 1.47
C ALA A 29 -5.37 -2.97 0.67
N LEU A 30 -5.33 -4.26 1.01
CA LEU A 30 -6.20 -5.29 0.44
C LEU A 30 -7.67 -4.94 0.63
N GLY A 31 -8.08 -4.55 1.85
CA GLY A 31 -9.43 -4.11 2.15
C GLY A 31 -9.89 -2.97 1.24
N TRP A 32 -9.04 -1.97 1.03
CA TRP A 32 -9.31 -0.85 0.13
C TRP A 32 -9.45 -1.26 -1.34
N ILE A 33 -8.59 -2.18 -1.80
CA ILE A 33 -8.65 -2.72 -3.17
C ILE A 33 -9.96 -3.47 -3.37
N VAL A 34 -10.31 -4.38 -2.46
CA VAL A 34 -11.51 -5.23 -2.61
C VAL A 34 -12.81 -4.51 -2.31
N SER A 35 -12.75 -3.32 -1.69
CA SER A 35 -13.92 -2.47 -1.46
C SER A 35 -14.51 -1.90 -2.76
N GLU A 36 -13.73 -1.84 -3.84
CA GLU A 36 -14.20 -1.41 -5.16
C GLU A 36 -14.17 -2.57 -6.15
N GLU A 37 -15.32 -2.89 -6.75
CA GLU A 37 -15.48 -4.06 -7.63
C GLU A 37 -14.50 -4.06 -8.81
N ALA A 38 -14.26 -2.90 -9.42
CA ALA A 38 -13.34 -2.77 -10.55
C ALA A 38 -11.88 -3.08 -10.14
N ARG A 39 -11.46 -2.62 -8.95
CA ARG A 39 -10.12 -2.89 -8.42
C ARG A 39 -9.98 -4.35 -7.98
N ALA A 40 -10.99 -4.87 -7.27
CA ALA A 40 -11.08 -6.27 -6.89
C ALA A 40 -10.94 -7.19 -8.10
N ARG A 41 -11.68 -6.92 -9.19
CA ARG A 41 -11.64 -7.74 -10.40
C ARG A 41 -10.26 -7.75 -11.04
N ARG A 42 -9.57 -6.60 -11.11
CA ARG A 42 -8.20 -6.52 -11.63
C ARG A 42 -7.18 -7.25 -10.75
N LEU A 43 -7.30 -7.16 -9.43
CA LEU A 43 -6.43 -7.90 -8.52
C LEU A 43 -6.60 -9.41 -8.70
N LEU A 44 -7.85 -9.89 -8.82
CA LEU A 44 -8.14 -11.30 -9.09
C LEU A 44 -7.57 -11.75 -10.44
N ASP A 45 -7.69 -10.93 -11.49
CA ASP A 45 -7.12 -11.21 -12.82
C ASP A 45 -5.59 -11.28 -12.78
N LEU A 46 -4.95 -10.34 -12.07
CA LEU A 46 -3.49 -10.29 -11.88
C LEU A 46 -2.96 -11.50 -11.12
N THR A 47 -3.66 -11.92 -10.06
CA THR A 47 -3.24 -13.02 -9.18
C THR A 47 -3.68 -14.39 -9.68
N GLY A 48 -4.63 -14.44 -10.62
CA GLY A 48 -5.29 -15.67 -11.05
C GLY A 48 -6.14 -16.33 -9.95
N LEU A 49 -6.54 -15.57 -8.93
CA LEU A 49 -7.33 -16.05 -7.79
C LEU A 49 -8.81 -15.71 -7.98
N ASP A 50 -9.67 -16.50 -7.33
CA ASP A 50 -11.09 -16.17 -7.12
C ASP A 50 -11.33 -15.59 -5.72
N ALA A 51 -12.51 -15.02 -5.49
CA ALA A 51 -12.86 -14.39 -4.21
C ALA A 51 -12.79 -15.35 -3.00
N ASP A 52 -13.03 -16.64 -3.20
CA ASP A 52 -12.86 -17.66 -2.15
C ASP A 52 -11.37 -17.89 -1.83
N GLN A 53 -10.56 -18.08 -2.87
CA GLN A 53 -9.12 -18.29 -2.74
C GLN A 53 -8.42 -17.06 -2.13
N LEU A 54 -8.85 -15.85 -2.51
CA LEU A 54 -8.36 -14.62 -1.92
C LEU A 54 -8.62 -14.56 -0.40
N ARG A 55 -9.81 -14.99 0.05
CA ARG A 55 -10.12 -15.07 1.50
C ARG A 55 -9.28 -16.14 2.20
N ALA A 56 -9.11 -17.31 1.59
CA ALA A 56 -8.27 -18.37 2.13
C ALA A 56 -6.79 -17.94 2.25
N ARG A 57 -6.35 -17.04 1.37
CA ARG A 57 -4.99 -16.49 1.29
C ARG A 57 -4.85 -15.11 1.95
N ALA A 58 -5.83 -14.65 2.72
CA ALA A 58 -5.82 -13.30 3.28
C ALA A 58 -4.62 -13.04 4.21
N ALA A 59 -4.05 -14.08 4.82
CA ALA A 59 -2.84 -14.02 5.65
C ALA A 59 -1.56 -14.47 4.91
N ASP A 60 -1.63 -14.61 3.58
CA ASP A 60 -0.51 -15.08 2.76
C ASP A 60 0.37 -13.90 2.32
N PRO A 61 1.66 -13.88 2.66
CA PRO A 61 2.54 -12.77 2.30
C PRO A 61 2.78 -12.65 0.78
N ALA A 62 2.55 -13.72 0.00
CA ALA A 62 2.58 -13.63 -1.46
C ALA A 62 1.38 -12.84 -2.00
N LEU A 63 0.19 -13.00 -1.39
CA LEU A 63 -0.97 -12.19 -1.73
C LEU A 63 -0.74 -10.72 -1.37
N TRP A 64 -0.17 -10.46 -0.19
CA TRP A 64 0.16 -9.10 0.24
C TRP A 64 1.12 -8.41 -0.73
N ARG A 65 2.16 -9.11 -1.20
CA ARG A 65 3.05 -8.60 -2.24
C ARG A 65 2.30 -8.28 -3.53
N ALA A 66 1.46 -9.19 -4.03
CA ALA A 66 0.69 -8.94 -5.23
C ALA A 66 -0.24 -7.72 -5.11
N ALA A 67 -0.79 -7.47 -3.92
CA ALA A 67 -1.57 -6.27 -3.65
C ALA A 67 -0.73 -4.99 -3.73
N PHE A 68 0.49 -4.99 -3.19
CA PHE A 68 1.41 -3.86 -3.31
C PHE A 68 1.91 -3.68 -4.75
N GLU A 69 2.17 -4.75 -5.49
CA GLU A 69 2.52 -4.69 -6.92
C GLU A 69 1.37 -4.12 -7.75
N PHE A 70 0.13 -4.52 -7.47
CA PHE A 70 -1.06 -3.95 -8.10
C PHE A 70 -1.16 -2.44 -7.88
N LEU A 71 -0.94 -1.97 -6.64
CA LEU A 71 -0.92 -0.53 -6.34
C LEU A 71 0.26 0.17 -7.01
N ALA A 72 1.46 -0.41 -6.97
CA ALA A 72 2.65 0.16 -7.58
C ALA A 72 2.59 0.23 -9.12
N ALA A 73 1.80 -0.64 -9.76
CA ALA A 73 1.54 -0.59 -11.20
C ALA A 73 0.74 0.65 -11.62
N HIS A 74 -0.01 1.27 -10.69
CA HIS A 74 -0.81 2.46 -10.92
C HIS A 74 -0.58 3.49 -9.82
N GLU A 75 0.34 4.42 -10.06
CA GLU A 75 0.62 5.55 -9.16
C GLU A 75 -0.63 6.26 -8.59
N PRO A 76 -1.70 6.56 -9.36
CA PRO A 76 -2.91 7.16 -8.78
C PRO A 76 -3.63 6.26 -7.78
N ASP A 77 -3.67 4.94 -7.99
CA ASP A 77 -4.26 4.00 -7.03
C ASP A 77 -3.41 3.92 -5.76
N LEU A 78 -2.07 3.94 -5.89
CA LEU A 78 -1.16 3.98 -4.76
C LEU A 78 -1.39 5.23 -3.89
N LEU A 79 -1.46 6.40 -4.52
CA LEU A 79 -1.71 7.66 -3.82
C LEU A 79 -3.10 7.69 -3.17
N ALA A 80 -4.13 7.22 -3.87
CA ALA A 80 -5.49 7.16 -3.33
C ALA A 80 -5.62 6.16 -2.16
N CYS A 81 -4.93 5.02 -2.23
CA CYS A 81 -4.85 4.08 -1.12
C CYS A 81 -4.12 4.69 0.07
N ALA A 82 -3.00 5.39 -0.17
CA ALA A 82 -2.24 6.08 0.88
C ALA A 82 -3.10 7.12 1.61
N ASP A 83 -3.80 7.96 0.85
CA ASP A 83 -4.74 8.96 1.37
C ASP A 83 -5.87 8.31 2.18
N ALA A 84 -6.51 7.26 1.65
CA ALA A 84 -7.59 6.55 2.34
C ALA A 84 -7.14 5.88 3.64
N LEU A 85 -5.89 5.41 3.70
CA LEU A 85 -5.31 4.81 4.91
C LEU A 85 -4.74 5.86 5.87
N GLY A 86 -4.67 7.15 5.47
CA GLY A 86 -4.02 8.20 6.24
C GLY A 86 -2.51 7.97 6.41
N LEU A 87 -1.89 7.24 5.49
CA LEU A 87 -0.46 6.92 5.49
C LEU A 87 0.24 7.64 4.34
N PRO A 88 1.51 8.02 4.49
CA PRO A 88 2.26 8.49 3.34
C PRO A 88 2.52 7.33 2.37
N PRO A 89 2.53 7.58 1.05
CA PRO A 89 2.72 6.55 0.02
C PRO A 89 4.03 5.77 0.18
N GLU A 90 5.07 6.45 0.68
CA GLU A 90 6.36 5.82 1.00
C GLU A 90 6.22 4.68 2.02
N ARG A 91 5.29 4.77 2.98
CA ARG A 91 5.08 3.71 3.99
C ARG A 91 4.46 2.45 3.39
N LEU A 92 3.58 2.58 2.38
CA LEU A 92 3.06 1.43 1.63
C LEU A 92 4.20 0.70 0.89
N VAL A 93 5.08 1.46 0.24
CA VAL A 93 6.24 0.90 -0.48
C VAL A 93 7.21 0.22 0.48
N GLN A 94 7.48 0.81 1.65
CA GLN A 94 8.33 0.19 2.68
C GLN A 94 7.72 -1.11 3.21
N ALA A 95 6.43 -1.10 3.57
CA ALA A 95 5.73 -2.29 4.05
C ALA A 95 5.82 -3.46 3.04
N GLY A 96 5.60 -3.19 1.74
CA GLY A 96 5.76 -4.19 0.69
C GLY A 96 7.18 -4.77 0.60
N ARG A 97 8.21 -3.93 0.79
CA ARG A 97 9.61 -4.38 0.83
C ARG A 97 9.93 -5.22 2.07
N GLU A 98 9.31 -4.94 3.21
CA GLU A 98 9.50 -5.68 4.45
C GLU A 98 8.91 -7.09 4.36
N ILE A 99 7.68 -7.22 3.87
CA ILE A 99 7.04 -8.51 3.54
C ILE A 99 7.86 -9.25 2.47
N GLY A 100 8.41 -8.49 1.53
CA GLY A 100 9.47 -8.87 0.58
C GLY A 100 10.65 -9.64 1.20
N ARG A 101 11.04 -9.32 2.43
CA ARG A 101 12.18 -9.98 3.09
C ARG A 101 11.75 -11.18 3.93
N GLU A 102 10.53 -11.17 4.46
CA GLU A 102 10.04 -12.23 5.36
C GLU A 102 9.67 -13.52 4.62
N ALA A 103 9.03 -13.43 3.46
CA ALA A 103 8.67 -14.62 2.68
C ALA A 103 9.87 -15.36 2.04
N GLY A 104 11.09 -14.85 2.22
CA GLY A 104 12.34 -15.48 1.81
C GLY A 104 13.11 -16.19 2.93
N ARG A 105 12.62 -16.17 4.18
CA ARG A 105 13.17 -16.92 5.32
C ARG A 105 12.40 -18.23 5.52
#